data_AF-A0A2M8DNX1-F1
#
_entry.id   AF-A0A2M8DNX1-F1
#
_cell.length_a   1.000
_cell.length_b   1.000
_cell.length_c   1.000
_cell.angle_alpha   90.00
_cell.angle_beta   90.00
_cell.angle_gamma   90.00
#
_symmetry.space_group_name_H-M   'P 1'
#
loop_
_entity.id
_entity.type
_entity.pdbx_description
1 polymer ?
#
loop_
_entity_poly.entity_id
_entity_poly.type
_entity_poly.pdbx_seq_one_letter_code
_entity_poly.pdbx_strand_id
1 'polypeptide(L)' 'MKIRSFIAVNLPEEIKEEIKKIIDILGQSGNGVKWVEPRNLHLTLHFLGWLEEEKIEDVKKILSEATKGLDPCFMKI' A
#
# COMPACT_ATOMS: atom_id res chain seq x y z
N MET A 1 21.70 -5.46 3.99
CA MET A 1 20.94 -4.44 4.75
C MET A 1 19.53 -4.97 4.87
N LYS A 2 18.91 -4.87 6.06
CA LYS A 2 17.56 -5.38 6.28
C LYS A 2 16.52 -4.29 6.01
N ILE A 3 15.47 -4.63 5.25
CA ILE A 3 14.39 -3.73 4.86
C ILE A 3 13.06 -4.32 5.34
N ARG A 4 12.28 -3.52 6.09
CA ARG A 4 10.93 -3.90 6.49
C ARG A 4 10.03 -3.85 5.26
N SER A 5 9.52 -5.01 4.86
CA SER A 5 8.87 -5.24 3.58
C SER A 5 7.45 -5.76 3.77
N PHE A 6 6.59 -5.45 2.81
CA PHE A 6 5.21 -5.92 2.72
C PHE A 6 4.76 -5.90 1.26
N ILE A 7 3.67 -6.60 0.96
CA ILE A 7 3.02 -6.64 -0.35
C ILE A 7 1.76 -5.81 -0.25
N ALA A 8 1.54 -4.92 -1.22
CA ALA A 8 0.37 -4.04 -1.24
C ALA A 8 -0.17 -3.84 -2.65
N VAL A 9 -1.46 -3.50 -2.73
CA VAL A 9 -2.11 -2.97 -3.92
C VAL A 9 -2.11 -1.46 -3.83
N ASN A 10 -1.59 -0.81 -4.87
CA ASN A 10 -1.64 0.64 -4.95
C ASN A 10 -3.06 1.10 -5.30
N LEU A 11 -3.49 2.21 -4.71
CA LEU A 11 -4.81 2.78 -5.01
C LEU A 11 -4.74 3.68 -6.25
N PRO A 12 -5.81 3.74 -7.07
CA PRO A 12 -5.96 4.77 -8.10
C PRO A 12 -5.87 6.17 -7.50
N GLU A 13 -5.33 7.13 -8.26
CA GLU A 13 -5.11 8.50 -7.76
C GLU A 13 -6.41 9.18 -7.35
N GLU A 14 -7.49 8.96 -8.11
CA GLU A 14 -8.84 9.46 -7.82
C GLU A 14 -9.31 9.06 -6.41
N ILE A 15 -9.05 7.81 -6.00
CA ILE A 15 -9.40 7.31 -4.66
C ILE A 15 -8.50 7.95 -3.59
N LYS A 16 -7.22 8.16 -3.88
CA LYS A 16 -6.31 8.85 -2.94
C LYS A 16 -6.73 10.30 -2.71
N GLU A 17 -7.19 10.99 -3.74
CA GLU A 17 -7.69 12.36 -3.65
C GLU A 17 -9.00 12.43 -2.83
N GLU A 18 -9.91 11.50 -3.03
CA GLU A 18 -11.14 11.37 -2.24
C GLU A 18 -10.82 11.18 -0.75
N ILE A 19 -9.92 10.25 -0.42
CA ILE A 19 -9.47 10.00 0.96
C ILE A 19 -8.77 11.24 1.53
N LYS A 20 -7.94 11.93 0.73
CA LYS A 20 -7.27 13.15 1.16
C LYS A 20 -8.27 14.23 1.61
N LYS A 21 -9.35 14.45 0.87
CA LYS A 21 -10.40 15.42 1.26
C LYS A 21 -10.99 15.08 2.63
N ILE A 22 -11.23 13.80 2.90
CA ILE A 22 -11.73 13.33 4.20
C ILE A 22 -10.69 13.58 5.30
N ILE A 23 -9.43 13.24 5.05
CA ILE A 23 -8.32 13.50 5.99
C ILE A 23 -8.20 15.00 6.28
N ASP A 24 -8.32 15.88 5.27
CA ASP A 24 -8.22 17.33 5.42
C ASP A 24 -9.36 17.89 6.28
N ILE A 25 -10.58 17.33 6.18
CA ILE A 25 -11.72 17.70 7.02
C ILE A 25 -11.48 17.23 8.46
N LEU A 26 -11.11 15.96 8.65
CA LEU A 26 -10.91 15.37 9.97
C LEU A 26 -9.70 15.97 10.69
N GLY A 27 -8.63 16.29 9.96
CA GLY A 27 -7.40 16.88 10.46
C GLY A 27 -7.58 18.28 11.05
N GLN A 28 -8.61 19.02 10.65
CA GLN A 28 -8.92 20.34 11.21
C GLN A 28 -9.37 20.28 12.68
N SER A 29 -9.80 19.12 13.16
CA SER A 29 -10.28 18.96 14.53
C SER A 29 -9.16 18.94 15.60
N GLY A 30 -7.88 19.04 15.19
CA GLY A 30 -6.73 19.22 16.10
C GLY A 30 -6.41 18.01 16.98
N ASN A 31 -7.04 16.87 16.72
CA ASN A 31 -6.79 15.63 17.43
C ASN A 31 -5.39 15.12 17.06
N GLY A 32 -4.58 14.70 18.04
CA GLY A 32 -3.18 14.25 17.90
C GLY A 32 -2.95 12.98 17.06
N VAL A 33 -3.66 12.85 15.95
CA VAL A 33 -3.61 11.79 14.96
C VAL A 33 -2.56 12.14 13.93
N LYS A 34 -1.59 11.25 13.75
CA LYS A 34 -0.63 11.33 12.66
C LYS A 34 -1.22 10.64 11.43
N TRP A 35 -1.73 11.43 10.50
CA TRP A 35 -2.28 10.93 9.24
C TRP A 35 -1.16 10.45 8.29
N VAL A 36 -1.46 9.41 7.51
CA VAL A 36 -0.57 8.93 6.46
C VAL A 36 -0.60 9.91 5.28
N GLU A 37 0.56 10.20 4.70
CA GLU A 37 0.62 11.04 3.50
C GLU A 37 -0.16 10.40 2.34
N PRO A 38 -0.95 11.16 1.56
CA PRO A 38 -1.78 10.61 0.49
C PRO A 38 -1.03 9.72 -0.52
N ARG A 39 0.20 10.08 -0.87
CA ARG A 39 1.06 9.28 -1.77
C ARG A 39 1.38 7.88 -1.24
N ASN A 40 1.38 7.72 0.08
CA ASN A 40 1.66 6.46 0.77
C ASN A 40 0.38 5.64 1.01
N LEU A 41 -0.80 6.08 0.56
CA LEU A 41 -2.03 5.31 0.68
C LEU A 41 -1.96 4.07 -0.22
N HIS A 42 -2.15 2.90 0.37
CA HIS A 42 -2.17 1.60 -0.28
C HIS A 42 -2.99 0.62 0.56
N LEU A 43 -3.42 -0.48 -0.04
CA LEU A 43 -3.99 -1.60 0.69
C LEU A 43 -2.92 -2.67 0.90
N THR A 44 -2.50 -2.88 2.14
CA THR A 44 -1.55 -3.96 2.47
C THR A 44 -2.24 -5.32 2.40
N LEU A 45 -1.67 -6.25 1.64
CA LEU A 45 -2.14 -7.63 1.54
C LEU A 45 -1.42 -8.55 2.52
N HIS A 46 -0.09 -8.39 2.65
CA HIS A 46 0.71 -9.30 3.46
C HIS A 46 1.98 -8.62 3.98
N PHE A 47 2.24 -8.75 5.29
CA PHE A 47 3.46 -8.25 5.92
C PHE A 47 4.55 -9.33 5.90
N LEU A 48 5.71 -9.01 5.31
CA LEU A 48 6.84 -9.93 5.20
C LEU A 48 7.89 -9.74 6.31
N GLY A 49 7.78 -8.66 7.08
CA GLY A 49 8.75 -8.34 8.15
C GLY A 49 10.07 -7.84 7.57
N TRP A 50 11.19 -8.21 8.18
CA TRP A 50 12.52 -7.77 7.74
C TRP A 50 13.12 -8.75 6.75
N LEU A 51 13.44 -8.27 5.55
CA LEU A 51 14.11 -9.04 4.51
C LEU A 51 15.49 -8.46 4.21
N GLU A 52 16.44 -9.32 3.86
CA GLU A 52 17.66 -8.85 3.22
C GLU A 52 17.35 -8.31 1.82
N GLU A 53 18.07 -7.26 1.41
CA GLU A 53 17.88 -6.62 0.12
C GLU A 53 17.94 -7.60 -1.07
N GLU A 54 18.84 -8.58 -1.01
CA GLU A 54 18.96 -9.65 -2.02
C GLU A 54 17.67 -10.47 -2.16
N LYS A 55 16.92 -10.65 -1.06
CA LYS A 55 15.65 -11.40 -1.05
C LYS A 55 14.48 -10.62 -1.64
N ILE A 56 14.59 -9.31 -1.79
CA ILE A 56 13.55 -8.50 -2.41
C ILE A 56 13.38 -8.89 -3.88
N GLU A 57 14.49 -9.17 -4.58
CA GLU A 57 14.42 -9.56 -5.99
C GLU A 57 13.78 -10.94 -6.18
N ASP A 58 14.03 -11.87 -5.26
CA ASP A 58 13.34 -13.17 -5.23
C ASP A 58 11.83 -12.99 -5.02
N VAL A 59 11.42 -12.13 -4.07
CA VAL A 59 10.01 -11.83 -3.81
C VAL A 59 9.31 -11.26 -5.05
N LYS A 60 9.96 -10.34 -5.78
CA LYS A 60 9.39 -9.78 -7.03
C LYS A 60 9.14 -10.86 -8.09
N LYS A 61 10.07 -11.81 -8.25
CA LYS A 61 9.93 -12.92 -9.21
C LYS A 61 8.75 -13.81 -8.84
N ILE A 62 8.67 -14.20 -7.57
CA ILE A 62 7.57 -15.02 -7.04
C ILE A 62 6.23 -14.31 -7.24
N LEU A 63 6.14 -13.01 -6.96
CA LEU A 63 4.91 -12.24 -7.18
C LEU A 63 4.52 -12.17 -8.66
N SER A 64 5.48 -11.95 -9.56
CA SER A 64 5.23 -11.95 -10.99
C SER A 64 4.67 -13.30 -11.46
N GLU A 65 5.22 -14.41 -10.96
CA GLU A 65 4.73 -15.75 -11.29
C GLU A 65 3.36 -16.04 -10.68
N ALA A 66 3.15 -15.72 -9.40
CA ALA A 66 1.89 -15.95 -8.71
C ALA A 66 0.73 -15.13 -9.26
N THR A 67 1.02 -14.02 -9.94
CA THR A 67 0.01 -13.15 -10.56
C THR A 67 -0.20 -13.41 -12.05
N LYS A 68 0.60 -14.29 -12.69
CA LYS A 68 0.38 -14.68 -14.08
C LYS A 68 -0.98 -15.35 -14.23
N GLY A 69 -1.82 -14.78 -15.10
CA GLY A 69 -3.15 -15.31 -15.39
C GLY A 69 -4.22 -14.93 -14.38
N LEU A 70 -3.93 -14.06 -13.42
CA LEU A 70 -4.96 -13.42 -12.62
C LEU A 70 -5.59 -12.27 -13.42
N ASP A 71 -6.92 -12.32 -13.53
CA ASP A 71 -7.68 -11.21 -14.11
C ASP A 71 -7.84 -10.08 -13.09
N PRO A 72 -7.89 -8.81 -13.55
CA PRO A 72 -8.22 -7.69 -12.70
C PRO A 72 -9.55 -7.90 -11.97
N CYS A 73 -9.56 -7.63 -10.66
CA CYS A 73 -10.78 -7.67 -9.85
C CYS A 73 -11.24 -6.27 -9.46
N PHE A 74 -12.55 -6.11 -9.29
CA PHE A 74 -13.13 -4.88 -8.78
C PHE A 74 -13.35 -5.00 -7.27
N MET A 75 -12.86 -4.01 -6.53
CA MET A 75 -13.09 -3.89 -5.10
C MET A 75 -13.94 -2.66 -4.85
N LYS A 76 -15.01 -2.82 -4.06
CA LYS A 76 -15.81 -1.70 -3.55
C LYS A 76 -15.30 -1.36 -2.15
N ILE A 77 -15.00 -0.07 -1.93
CA ILE A 77 -14.61 0.50 -0.64
C ILE A 77 -15.81 1.21 -0.04
#